data_AF-A0AAJ0L922-F1
#
_entry.id   AF-A0AAJ0L922-F1
#
_cell.length_a   1.000
_cell.length_b   1.000
_cell.length_c   1.000
_cell.angle_alpha   90.00
_cell.angle_beta   90.00
_cell.angle_gamma   90.00
#
_symmetry.space_group_name_H-M   'P 1'
#
loop_
_entity.id
_entity.type
_entity.pdbx_description
1 polymer ?
#
loop_
_entity_poly.entity_id
_entity_poly.type
_entity_poly.pdbx_seq_one_letter_code
_entity_poly.pdbx_strand_id
1 'polypeptide(L)'
;MSRETPTERREAAETRRRWVTLAEVLAVAGVLIAALTLWSNWSERNADKAEKASARASEQRESRRFEIRAVAAEDGDSLMLLRDDKHDIQTATIAFPSALSVERKDALTDQIQRDWFKKALLKATDGGEDDQTGRLPVLIAVTYTDGDVSGSASGIYDVIWRTEAGMFSFGRSLKLEGLKLRQRGGDQAKLDALWTRQQR
;
A
#
# COMPACT_ATOMS: atom_id res chain seq x y z
N MET A 1 -40.11 25.95 -80.22
CA MET A 1 -39.16 26.16 -79.11
C MET A 1 -39.68 27.28 -78.22
N SER A 2 -40.48 26.93 -77.21
CA SER A 2 -40.98 27.92 -76.24
C SER A 2 -39.88 28.23 -75.24
N ARG A 3 -39.45 29.49 -75.17
CA ARG A 3 -38.45 29.96 -74.20
C ARG A 3 -39.16 30.16 -72.86
N GLU A 4 -38.74 29.40 -71.85
CA GLU A 4 -39.19 29.56 -70.45
C GLU A 4 -39.12 31.03 -70.02
N THR A 5 -40.17 31.49 -69.35
CA THR A 5 -40.29 32.87 -68.88
C THR A 5 -39.37 33.10 -67.68
N PRO A 6 -38.86 34.33 -67.48
CA PRO A 6 -37.89 34.64 -66.41
C PRO A 6 -38.43 34.36 -64.99
N THR A 7 -39.74 34.26 -64.81
CA THR A 7 -40.42 33.86 -63.57
C THR A 7 -40.33 32.36 -63.29
N GLU A 8 -40.56 31.49 -64.27
CA GLU A 8 -40.45 30.02 -64.12
C GLU A 8 -39.02 29.58 -63.76
N ARG A 9 -38.00 30.26 -64.29
CA ARG A 9 -36.59 30.00 -63.94
C ARG A 9 -36.26 30.40 -62.49
N ARG A 10 -36.91 31.44 -61.96
CA ARG A 10 -36.73 31.89 -60.57
C ARG A 10 -37.38 30.91 -59.59
N GLU A 11 -38.59 30.44 -59.86
CA GLU A 11 -39.28 29.44 -59.03
C GLU A 11 -38.55 28.08 -59.04
N ALA A 12 -38.03 27.65 -60.20
CA ALA A 12 -37.19 26.46 -60.29
C ALA A 12 -35.84 26.63 -59.56
N ALA A 13 -35.27 27.84 -59.53
CA ALA A 13 -34.06 28.13 -58.76
C ALA A 13 -34.32 28.15 -57.25
N GLU A 14 -35.45 28.67 -56.80
CA GLU A 14 -35.84 28.69 -55.39
C GLU A 14 -36.12 27.29 -54.86
N THR A 15 -36.84 26.45 -55.62
CA THR A 15 -37.08 25.06 -55.24
C THR A 15 -35.76 24.28 -55.12
N ARG A 16 -34.83 24.47 -56.08
CA ARG A 16 -33.48 23.88 -56.01
C ARG A 16 -32.69 24.33 -54.78
N ARG A 17 -32.76 25.62 -54.42
CA ARG A 17 -32.10 26.15 -53.22
C ARG A 17 -32.67 25.53 -51.93
N ARG A 18 -33.99 25.32 -51.85
CA ARG A 18 -34.64 24.66 -50.71
C ARG A 18 -34.17 23.22 -50.52
N TRP A 19 -34.06 22.46 -51.62
CA TRP A 19 -33.51 21.10 -51.58
C TRP A 19 -32.03 21.06 -51.18
N VAL A 20 -31.23 22.03 -51.65
CA VAL A 20 -29.82 22.17 -51.26
C VAL A 20 -29.70 22.49 -49.77
N THR A 21 -30.48 23.45 -49.25
CA THR A 21 -30.46 23.79 -47.82
C THR A 21 -30.90 22.64 -46.92
N LEU A 22 -31.82 21.79 -47.40
CA LEU A 22 -32.31 20.63 -46.63
C LEU A 22 -31.26 19.52 -46.61
N ALA A 23 -30.60 19.27 -47.74
CA ALA A 23 -29.47 18.34 -47.82
C ALA A 23 -28.28 18.82 -46.95
N GLU A 24 -28.01 20.12 -46.91
CA GLU A 24 -26.96 20.71 -46.08
C GLU A 24 -27.24 20.52 -44.57
N VAL A 25 -28.47 20.77 -44.13
CA VAL A 25 -28.86 20.52 -42.72
C VAL A 25 -28.71 19.05 -42.36
N LEU A 26 -29.10 18.13 -43.25
CA LEU A 26 -28.94 16.69 -43.02
C LEU A 26 -27.45 16.28 -42.98
N ALA A 27 -26.61 16.86 -43.83
CA ALA A 27 -25.17 16.61 -43.83
C ALA A 27 -24.53 17.09 -42.53
N VAL A 28 -24.86 18.30 -42.06
CA VAL A 28 -24.37 18.83 -40.77
C VAL A 28 -24.84 17.97 -39.60
N ALA A 29 -26.10 17.55 -39.60
CA ALA A 29 -26.63 16.65 -38.58
C ALA A 29 -25.87 15.32 -38.54
N GLY A 30 -25.58 14.73 -39.71
CA GLY A 30 -24.78 13.50 -39.81
C GLY A 30 -23.35 13.66 -39.25
N VAL A 31 -22.69 14.78 -39.55
CA VAL A 31 -21.34 15.08 -39.02
C VAL A 31 -21.36 15.26 -37.50
N LEU A 32 -22.37 15.95 -36.96
CA LEU A 32 -22.52 16.12 -35.51
C LEU A 32 -22.74 14.79 -34.79
N ILE A 33 -23.60 13.92 -35.33
CA ILE A 33 -23.83 12.58 -34.78
C ILE A 33 -22.53 11.76 -34.83
N ALA A 34 -21.82 11.75 -35.96
CA ALA A 34 -20.55 11.04 -36.09
C ALA A 34 -19.48 11.54 -35.11
N ALA A 35 -19.38 12.85 -34.91
CA ALA A 35 -18.47 13.47 -33.95
C ALA A 35 -18.81 13.05 -32.50
N LEU A 36 -20.10 13.05 -32.14
CA LEU A 36 -20.55 12.60 -30.82
C LEU A 36 -20.28 11.12 -30.58
N THR A 37 -20.54 10.26 -31.58
CA THR A 37 -20.24 8.83 -31.48
C THR A 37 -18.75 8.56 -31.35
N LEU A 38 -17.92 9.27 -32.12
CA LEU A 38 -16.47 9.16 -32.05
C LEU A 38 -15.94 9.59 -30.67
N TRP A 39 -16.47 10.71 -30.14
CA TRP A 39 -16.13 11.18 -28.79
C TRP A 39 -16.54 10.18 -27.70
N SER A 40 -17.74 9.61 -27.77
CA SER A 40 -18.22 8.60 -26.81
C SER A 40 -17.31 7.38 -26.79
N ASN A 41 -17.00 6.82 -27.96
CA ASN A 41 -16.14 5.65 -28.08
C ASN A 41 -14.70 5.94 -27.62
N TRP A 42 -14.19 7.14 -27.92
CA TRP A 42 -12.87 7.57 -27.43
C TRP A 42 -12.85 7.73 -25.90
N SER A 43 -13.90 8.31 -25.32
CA SER A 43 -14.06 8.48 -23.88
C SER A 43 -14.13 7.13 -23.16
N GLU A 44 -14.96 6.20 -23.63
CA GLU A 44 -15.06 4.84 -23.09
C GLU A 44 -13.73 4.09 -23.16
N ARG A 45 -13.05 4.13 -24.32
CA ARG A 45 -11.73 3.49 -24.47
C ARG A 45 -10.67 4.07 -23.53
N ASN A 46 -10.75 5.34 -23.19
CA ASN A 46 -9.81 5.95 -22.24
C ASN A 46 -10.16 5.60 -20.79
N ALA A 47 -11.44 5.55 -20.43
CA ALA A 47 -11.90 5.10 -19.12
C ALA A 47 -11.47 3.64 -18.88
N ASP A 48 -11.70 2.75 -19.84
CA ASP A 48 -11.27 1.34 -19.80
C ASP A 48 -9.75 1.18 -19.63
N LYS A 49 -8.96 2.03 -20.29
CA LYS A 49 -7.50 2.01 -20.15
C LYS A 49 -7.06 2.46 -18.77
N ALA A 50 -7.70 3.50 -18.21
CA ALA A 50 -7.41 4.00 -16.87
C ALA A 50 -7.78 2.95 -15.80
N GLU A 51 -8.92 2.29 -15.96
CA GLU A 51 -9.36 1.21 -15.07
C GLU A 51 -8.47 -0.04 -15.17
N LYS A 52 -8.08 -0.45 -16.39
CA LYS A 52 -7.12 -1.56 -16.57
C LYS A 52 -5.74 -1.21 -16.00
N ALA A 53 -5.31 0.05 -16.10
CA ALA A 53 -4.06 0.50 -15.49
C ALA A 53 -4.14 0.53 -13.96
N SER A 54 -5.26 0.97 -13.37
CA SER A 54 -5.47 0.97 -11.92
C SER A 54 -5.63 -0.44 -11.36
N ALA A 55 -6.31 -1.34 -12.07
CA ALA A 55 -6.43 -2.75 -11.73
C ALA A 55 -5.07 -3.44 -11.76
N ARG A 56 -4.29 -3.28 -12.85
CA ARG A 56 -2.92 -3.83 -12.94
C ARG A 56 -2.00 -3.25 -11.87
N ALA A 57 -2.11 -1.95 -11.57
CA ALA A 57 -1.34 -1.33 -10.49
C ALA A 57 -1.77 -1.87 -9.11
N SER A 58 -3.05 -2.19 -8.94
CA SER A 58 -3.58 -2.79 -7.71
C SER A 58 -3.11 -4.23 -7.57
N GLU A 59 -3.25 -5.06 -8.60
CA GLU A 59 -2.73 -6.44 -8.64
C GLU A 59 -1.21 -6.49 -8.39
N GLN A 60 -0.44 -5.59 -9.01
CA GLN A 60 1.00 -5.48 -8.74
C GLN A 60 1.32 -5.01 -7.31
N ARG A 61 0.44 -4.20 -6.70
CA ARG A 61 0.55 -3.83 -5.28
C ARG A 61 0.14 -4.96 -4.35
N GLU A 62 -0.78 -5.83 -4.77
CA GLU A 62 -1.21 -7.00 -4.00
C GLU A 62 -0.18 -8.13 -4.07
N SER A 63 0.40 -8.40 -5.23
CA SER A 63 1.46 -9.41 -5.39
C SER A 63 2.77 -9.03 -4.68
N ARG A 64 3.04 -7.73 -4.49
CA ARG A 64 4.16 -7.21 -3.68
C ARG A 64 3.85 -7.09 -2.19
N ARG A 65 2.73 -7.64 -1.69
CA ARG A 65 2.39 -7.61 -0.26
C ARG A 65 3.27 -8.58 0.53
N PHE A 66 4.50 -8.17 0.77
CA PHE A 66 5.37 -8.82 1.74
C PHE A 66 4.86 -8.53 3.16
N GLU A 67 4.33 -9.55 3.82
CA GLU A 67 3.94 -9.50 5.23
C GLU A 67 4.88 -10.38 6.04
N ILE A 68 5.73 -9.74 6.85
CA ILE A 68 6.58 -10.45 7.81
C ILE A 68 5.70 -11.05 8.90
N ARG A 69 5.77 -12.37 9.05
CA ARG A 69 5.15 -13.11 10.15
C ARG A 69 6.23 -13.63 11.06
N ALA A 70 5.91 -13.83 12.34
CA ALA A 70 6.83 -14.44 13.27
C ALA A 70 6.10 -15.32 14.28
N VAL A 71 6.79 -16.34 14.77
CA VAL A 71 6.32 -17.24 15.83
C VAL A 71 7.26 -17.10 17.01
N ALA A 72 6.71 -17.02 18.22
CA ALA A 72 7.52 -17.03 19.42
C ALA A 72 8.20 -18.39 19.62
N ALA A 73 9.45 -18.38 20.04
CA ALA A 73 10.10 -19.58 20.55
C ALA A 73 9.34 -20.10 21.78
N GLU A 74 9.44 -21.39 22.07
CA GLU A 74 8.73 -22.05 23.18
C GLU A 74 9.05 -21.38 24.53
N ASP A 75 10.27 -20.89 24.69
CA ASP A 75 10.72 -20.16 25.87
C ASP A 75 10.34 -18.66 25.85
N GLY A 76 9.80 -18.12 24.77
CA GLY A 76 9.48 -16.70 24.61
C GLY A 76 10.71 -15.77 24.59
N ASP A 77 11.91 -16.29 24.35
CA ASP A 77 13.15 -15.49 24.35
C ASP A 77 13.47 -14.90 22.96
N SER A 78 12.79 -15.38 21.91
CA SER A 78 12.91 -14.83 20.56
C SER A 78 11.61 -14.94 19.77
N LEU A 79 11.49 -14.12 18.72
CA LEU A 79 10.50 -14.30 17.66
C LEU A 79 11.22 -14.77 16.40
N MET A 80 10.90 -15.97 15.93
CA MET A 80 11.41 -16.52 14.67
C MET A 80 10.57 -15.98 13.51
N LEU A 81 11.21 -15.22 12.63
CA LEU A 81 10.61 -14.71 11.40
C LEU A 81 10.31 -15.90 10.48
N LEU A 82 9.06 -16.01 10.06
CA LEU A 82 8.64 -17.00 9.09
C LEU A 82 9.06 -16.54 7.70
N ARG A 83 9.79 -17.39 6.99
CA ARG A 83 10.14 -17.16 5.59
C ARG A 83 8.91 -17.36 4.72
N ASP A 84 8.77 -16.50 3.73
CA ASP A 84 7.85 -16.69 2.62
C ASP A 84 8.54 -17.57 1.58
N ASP A 85 7.86 -18.61 1.09
CA ASP A 85 8.40 -19.54 0.09
C ASP A 85 8.70 -18.85 -1.24
N LYS A 86 8.06 -17.70 -1.49
CA LYS A 86 8.26 -16.89 -2.71
C LYS A 86 9.36 -15.84 -2.61
N HIS A 87 9.76 -15.45 -1.41
CA HIS A 87 10.66 -14.32 -1.21
C HIS A 87 11.79 -14.72 -0.27
N ASP A 88 12.97 -14.98 -0.84
CA ASP A 88 14.15 -15.28 -0.03
C ASP A 88 14.64 -14.00 0.66
N ILE A 89 14.51 -13.94 1.98
CA ILE A 89 14.90 -12.79 2.79
C ILE A 89 16.43 -12.81 2.91
N GLN A 90 17.08 -11.79 2.35
CA GLN A 90 18.53 -11.67 2.43
C GLN A 90 18.98 -10.95 3.70
N THR A 91 18.25 -9.91 4.06
CA THR A 91 18.61 -9.07 5.21
C THR A 91 17.34 -8.56 5.87
N ALA A 92 17.33 -8.59 7.20
CA ALA A 92 16.25 -8.03 8.00
C ALA A 92 16.85 -7.12 9.05
N THR A 93 16.43 -5.86 9.03
CA THR A 93 16.95 -4.80 9.90
C THR A 93 15.81 -4.26 10.75
N ILE A 94 16.01 -4.23 12.06
CA ILE A 94 15.03 -3.87 13.07
C ILE A 94 15.47 -2.56 13.74
N ALA A 95 14.63 -1.54 13.66
CA ALA A 95 14.79 -0.30 14.40
C ALA A 95 13.73 -0.18 15.51
N PHE A 96 14.17 0.37 16.64
CA PHE A 96 13.37 0.56 17.84
C PHE A 96 12.97 2.03 18.01
N PRO A 97 11.95 2.33 18.84
CA PRO A 97 11.64 3.71 19.20
C PRO A 97 12.86 4.41 19.81
N SER A 98 13.15 5.62 19.37
CA SER A 98 14.34 6.39 19.78
C SER A 98 14.39 6.60 21.30
N ALA A 99 13.22 6.72 21.94
CA ALA A 99 13.09 6.85 23.39
C ALA A 99 13.68 5.66 24.18
N LEU A 100 13.77 4.47 23.58
CA LEU A 100 14.38 3.30 24.22
C LEU A 100 15.90 3.32 24.15
N SER A 101 16.50 4.17 23.31
CA SER A 101 17.97 4.24 23.10
C SER A 101 18.59 2.87 22.75
N VAL A 102 17.84 2.02 22.06
CA VAL A 102 18.31 0.73 21.55
C VAL A 102 18.77 0.94 20.11
N GLU A 103 20.02 0.55 19.83
CA GLU A 103 20.55 0.58 18.48
C GLU A 103 19.78 -0.33 17.54
N ARG A 104 19.75 0.04 16.26
CA ARG A 104 19.26 -0.82 15.18
C ARG A 104 20.00 -2.17 15.18
N LYS A 105 19.27 -3.26 14.94
CA LYS A 105 19.81 -4.62 14.91
C LYS A 105 19.51 -5.30 13.60
N ASP A 106 20.46 -6.10 13.13
CA ASP A 106 20.28 -6.95 11.97
C ASP A 106 19.95 -8.38 12.43
N ALA A 107 18.80 -8.90 12.00
CA ALA A 107 18.35 -10.26 12.26
C ALA A 107 18.95 -11.23 11.25
N LEU A 108 20.27 -11.45 11.35
CA LEU A 108 21.01 -12.39 10.49
C LEU A 108 20.57 -13.85 10.68
N THR A 109 19.94 -14.17 11.81
CA THR A 109 19.48 -15.52 12.15
C THR A 109 17.97 -15.69 12.00
N ASP A 110 17.30 -14.81 11.25
CA ASP A 110 15.83 -14.76 11.12
C ASP A 110 15.12 -14.65 12.48
N GLN A 111 15.78 -14.10 13.51
CA GLN A 111 15.22 -14.01 14.85
C GLN A 111 15.29 -12.57 15.38
N ILE A 112 14.19 -12.12 15.97
CA ILE A 112 14.17 -10.94 16.82
C ILE A 112 14.42 -11.42 18.25
N GLN A 113 15.60 -11.12 18.79
CA GLN A 113 15.96 -11.57 20.13
C GLN A 113 15.45 -10.60 21.18
N ARG A 114 14.86 -11.14 22.24
CA ARG A 114 14.37 -10.35 23.39
C ARG A 114 15.48 -9.48 23.99
N ASP A 115 16.68 -10.03 24.12
CA ASP A 115 17.78 -9.39 24.86
C ASP A 115 18.28 -8.10 24.20
N TRP A 116 17.97 -7.87 22.93
CA TRP A 116 18.27 -6.62 22.24
C TRP A 116 17.60 -5.40 22.88
N PHE A 117 16.38 -5.56 23.39
CA PHE A 117 15.56 -4.46 23.91
C PHE A 117 15.03 -4.69 25.33
N LYS A 118 15.18 -5.90 25.89
CA LYS A 118 14.67 -6.29 27.23
C LYS A 118 14.92 -5.22 28.29
N LYS A 119 16.18 -4.81 28.46
CA LYS A 119 16.58 -3.87 29.51
C LYS A 119 15.91 -2.50 29.33
N ALA A 120 15.90 -1.98 28.10
CA ALA A 120 15.30 -0.69 27.79
C ALA A 120 13.77 -0.71 27.95
N LEU A 121 13.12 -1.79 27.51
CA LEU A 121 11.68 -1.95 27.63
C LEU A 121 11.26 -2.08 29.10
N LEU A 122 11.92 -2.91 29.91
CA LEU A 122 11.62 -3.05 31.33
C LEU A 122 11.84 -1.75 32.12
N LYS A 123 12.82 -0.93 31.71
CA LYS A 123 13.02 0.40 32.29
C LYS A 123 11.92 1.37 31.87
N ALA A 124 11.46 1.30 30.62
CA ALA A 124 10.38 2.15 30.12
C ALA A 124 9.01 1.82 30.74
N THR A 125 8.82 0.58 31.21
CA THR A 125 7.61 0.12 31.89
C THR A 125 7.80 -0.02 33.41
N ASP A 126 8.88 0.57 33.95
CA ASP A 126 9.17 0.55 35.39
C ASP A 126 8.10 1.32 36.17
N GLY A 127 7.75 0.81 37.36
CA GLY A 127 6.63 1.32 38.16
C GLY A 127 5.22 0.86 37.71
N GLY A 128 5.11 0.09 36.63
CA GLY A 128 3.89 -0.66 36.27
C GLY A 128 3.75 -1.97 37.04
N GLU A 129 2.67 -2.72 36.78
CA GLU A 129 2.46 -4.06 37.36
C GLU A 129 3.62 -5.02 37.00
N ASP A 130 3.87 -5.99 37.88
CA ASP A 130 4.87 -7.04 37.63
C ASP A 130 4.43 -7.95 36.47
N ASP A 131 3.15 -8.33 36.50
CA ASP A 131 2.50 -9.10 35.45
C ASP A 131 1.71 -8.15 34.54
N GLN A 132 2.25 -7.86 33.36
CA GLN A 132 1.59 -6.99 32.38
C GLN A 132 1.84 -7.49 30.97
N THR A 133 0.91 -7.18 30.07
CA THR A 133 1.08 -7.41 28.64
C THR A 133 1.14 -6.08 27.92
N GLY A 134 1.89 -6.03 26.82
CA GLY A 134 2.04 -4.80 26.07
C GLY A 134 2.51 -5.03 24.65
N ARG A 135 2.72 -3.90 23.97
CA ARG A 135 3.14 -3.86 22.57
C ARG A 135 4.37 -2.99 22.45
N LEU A 136 5.36 -3.44 21.71
CA LEU A 136 6.50 -2.63 21.34
C LEU A 136 6.47 -2.44 19.83
N PRO A 137 6.12 -1.25 19.31
CA PRO A 137 6.25 -0.99 17.89
C PRO A 137 7.74 -1.03 17.51
N VAL A 138 8.06 -1.69 16.40
CA VAL A 138 9.38 -1.77 15.78
C VAL A 138 9.25 -1.57 14.28
N LEU A 139 10.21 -0.90 13.66
CA LEU A 139 10.30 -0.79 12.21
C LEU A 139 11.17 -1.94 11.70
N ILE A 140 10.60 -2.80 10.87
CA ILE A 140 11.32 -3.89 10.22
C ILE A 140 11.47 -3.51 8.75
N ALA A 141 12.71 -3.49 8.27
CA ALA A 141 13.05 -3.32 6.86
C ALA A 141 13.74 -4.59 6.38
N VAL A 142 13.29 -5.13 5.26
CA VAL A 142 13.89 -6.30 4.64
C VAL A 142 14.34 -6.00 3.22
N THR A 143 15.36 -6.71 2.80
CA THR A 143 15.71 -6.92 1.39
C THR A 143 15.45 -8.37 1.06
N TYR A 144 14.84 -8.60 -0.09
CA TYR A 144 14.50 -9.94 -0.55
C TYR A 144 14.82 -10.09 -2.03
N THR A 145 14.93 -11.31 -2.49
CA THR A 145 15.06 -11.64 -3.91
C THR A 145 13.88 -12.49 -4.38
N ASP A 146 13.32 -12.13 -5.53
CA ASP A 146 12.35 -12.90 -6.30
C ASP A 146 13.01 -13.28 -7.63
N GLY A 147 13.61 -14.47 -7.66
CA GLY A 147 14.52 -14.87 -8.73
C GLY A 147 15.71 -13.91 -8.85
N ASP A 148 15.85 -13.27 -10.02
CA ASP A 148 16.93 -12.31 -10.30
C ASP A 148 16.59 -10.86 -9.88
N VAL A 149 15.38 -10.61 -9.35
CA VAL A 149 14.94 -9.25 -8.98
C VAL A 149 15.08 -9.03 -7.48
N SER A 150 15.95 -8.09 -7.10
CA SER A 150 16.03 -7.63 -5.72
C SER A 150 14.90 -6.63 -5.40
N GLY A 151 14.20 -6.90 -4.30
CA GLY A 151 13.18 -6.04 -3.72
C GLY A 151 13.54 -5.58 -2.32
N SER A 152 12.84 -4.55 -1.85
CA SER A 152 12.86 -4.16 -0.44
C SER A 152 11.45 -3.89 0.04
N ALA A 153 11.18 -4.23 1.30
CA ALA A 153 9.92 -3.96 1.95
C ALA A 153 10.20 -3.46 3.37
N SER A 154 9.33 -2.59 3.87
CA SER A 154 9.38 -2.17 5.27
C SER A 154 7.99 -2.08 5.86
N GLY A 155 7.92 -2.17 7.19
CA GLY A 155 6.67 -2.07 7.93
C GLY A 155 6.93 -1.86 9.41
N ILE A 156 5.96 -1.24 10.08
CA ILE A 156 5.93 -1.12 11.53
C ILE A 156 5.10 -2.27 12.08
N TYR A 157 5.70 -3.03 12.99
CA TYR A 157 5.13 -4.19 13.63
C TYR A 157 5.08 -3.99 15.13
N ASP A 158 4.02 -4.45 15.78
CA ASP A 158 3.95 -4.55 17.24
C ASP A 158 4.50 -5.92 17.66
N VAL A 159 5.62 -5.91 18.38
CA VAL A 159 6.09 -7.05 19.18
C VAL A 159 5.19 -7.15 20.40
N ILE A 160 4.43 -8.24 20.48
CA ILE A 160 3.57 -8.54 21.63
C ILE A 160 4.45 -9.17 22.70
N TRP A 161 4.37 -8.61 23.91
CA TRP A 161 5.20 -9.05 25.03
C TRP A 161 4.39 -9.14 26.31
N ARG A 162 4.88 -9.96 27.22
CA ARG A 162 4.40 -10.10 28.59
C ARG A 162 5.57 -9.96 29.56
N THR A 163 5.36 -9.28 30.67
CA THR A 163 6.23 -9.43 31.84
C THR A 163 5.60 -10.33 32.87
N GLU A 164 6.45 -11.04 33.60
CA GLU A 164 6.06 -11.90 34.71
C GLU A 164 6.93 -11.55 35.93
N ALA A 165 6.35 -11.68 37.13
CA ALA A 165 7.11 -11.60 38.36
C ALA A 165 8.31 -12.57 38.32
N GLY A 166 9.52 -12.04 38.52
CA GLY A 166 10.73 -12.84 38.49
C GLY A 166 10.83 -13.79 39.66
N MET A 167 11.46 -14.95 39.43
CA MET A 167 11.78 -15.86 40.52
C MET A 167 12.91 -15.25 41.37
N PHE A 168 12.62 -14.93 42.64
CA PHE A 168 13.54 -14.48 43.69
C PHE A 168 14.71 -13.56 43.24
N SER A 169 14.59 -12.26 43.50
CA SER A 169 15.64 -11.22 43.36
C SER A 169 16.10 -10.83 41.95
N PHE A 170 15.69 -11.51 40.87
CA PHE A 170 16.14 -11.21 39.49
C PHE A 170 15.31 -10.16 38.73
N GLY A 171 14.32 -9.51 39.37
CA GLY A 171 13.44 -8.54 38.72
C GLY A 171 12.49 -9.17 37.69
N ARG A 172 11.66 -8.36 37.02
CA ARG A 172 10.63 -8.85 36.07
C ARG A 172 11.24 -9.63 34.90
N SER A 173 10.65 -10.79 34.59
CA SER A 173 10.93 -11.55 33.37
C SER A 173 10.18 -10.92 32.20
N LEU A 174 10.72 -11.04 30.98
CA LEU A 174 10.06 -10.58 29.75
C LEU A 174 9.94 -11.78 28.81
N LYS A 175 8.76 -11.99 28.24
CA LYS A 175 8.46 -13.04 27.27
C LYS A 175 7.84 -12.41 26.02
N LEU A 176 8.26 -12.89 24.86
CA LEU A 176 7.72 -12.49 23.56
C LEU A 176 6.62 -13.46 23.16
N GLU A 177 5.45 -12.95 22.80
CA GLU A 177 4.28 -13.77 22.48
C GLU A 177 4.01 -13.80 20.96
N GLY A 178 4.37 -12.74 20.25
CA GLY A 178 4.15 -12.70 18.80
C GLY A 178 4.49 -11.38 18.15
N LEU A 179 4.22 -11.32 16.85
CA LEU A 179 4.43 -10.16 16.01
C LEU A 179 3.15 -9.84 15.23
N LYS A 180 2.70 -8.58 15.26
CA LYS A 180 1.51 -8.14 14.52
C LYS A 180 1.84 -6.95 13.64
N LEU A 181 1.45 -7.02 12.36
CA LEU A 181 1.57 -5.87 11.47
C LEU A 181 0.68 -4.72 11.97
N ARG A 182 1.28 -3.56 12.19
CA ARG A 182 0.56 -2.34 12.57
C ARG A 182 0.38 -1.41 11.38
N GLN A 183 1.43 -1.22 10.59
CA GLN A 183 1.41 -0.36 9.42
C GLN A 183 2.40 -0.87 8.38
N ARG A 184 2.02 -0.86 7.11
CA ARG A 184 2.97 -1.09 6.02
C ARG A 184 3.79 0.16 5.74
N GLY A 185 5.05 -0.01 5.39
CA GLY A 185 6.02 1.07 5.32
C GLY A 185 6.16 1.81 6.65
N GLY A 186 6.86 2.93 6.60
CA GLY A 186 7.09 3.77 7.75
C GLY A 186 8.54 4.23 7.82
N ASP A 187 8.78 5.12 8.76
CA ASP A 187 10.08 5.68 9.06
C ASP A 187 10.22 5.81 10.58
N GLN A 188 11.40 6.23 11.03
CA GLN A 188 11.70 6.41 12.44
C GLN A 188 10.75 7.42 13.11
N ALA A 189 10.36 8.49 12.41
CA ALA A 189 9.48 9.51 12.97
C ALA A 189 8.07 8.96 13.26
N LYS A 190 7.52 8.15 12.35
CA LYS A 190 6.24 7.46 12.56
C LYS A 190 6.32 6.44 13.69
N LEU A 191 7.42 5.69 13.76
CA LEU A 191 7.68 4.76 14.85
C LEU A 191 7.66 5.46 16.21
N ASP A 192 8.39 6.56 16.34
CA ASP A 192 8.47 7.35 17.57
C ASP A 192 7.12 8.00 17.94
N ALA A 193 6.37 8.47 16.95
CA ALA A 193 5.03 9.01 17.15
C ALA A 193 4.01 7.93 17.60
N LEU A 194 4.15 6.69 17.15
CA LEU A 194 3.31 5.57 17.63
C LEU A 194 3.65 5.21 19.06
N TRP A 195 4.95 5.14 19.39
CA TRP A 195 5.40 4.87 20.76
C TRP A 195 4.93 5.94 21.75
N THR A 196 5.12 7.22 21.40
CA THR A 196 4.70 8.34 22.25
C THR A 196 3.19 8.34 22.51
N ARG A 197 2.38 7.98 21.51
CA ARG A 197 0.91 7.88 21.68
C ARG A 197 0.48 6.72 22.56
N GLN A 198 1.27 5.66 22.64
CA GLN A 198 0.98 4.49 23.47
C GLN A 198 1.36 4.71 24.95
N GLN A 199 2.31 5.59 25.22
CA GLN A 199 2.77 5.94 26.56
C GLN A 199 1.92 7.03 27.24
N ARG A 200 0.90 7.56 26.56
CA ARG A 200 -0.08 8.50 27.13
C ARG A 200 -1.32 7.74 27.56
#